data_AF-A0A2T6DLJ2-F1
#
_entry.id   AF-A0A2T6DLJ2-F1
#
_cell.length_a   1.000
_cell.length_b   1.000
_cell.length_c   1.000
_cell.angle_alpha   90.00
_cell.angle_beta   90.00
_cell.angle_gamma   90.00
#
_symmetry.space_group_name_H-M   'P 1'
#
loop_
_entity.id
_entity.type
_entity.pdbx_description
1 polymer ?
#
loop_
_entity_poly.entity_id
_entity_poly.type
_entity_poly.pdbx_seq_one_letter_code
_entity_poly.pdbx_strand_id
1 'polypeptide(L)'
;MPADAAEKILAADFKNIVRKVQEGKPLTVAERACVESRAAGSTDSTAFAKNLVELAAILGVTRRTLCSWQKLPGAPRPQSNGTWSMAEWREFVRTRGLKARVTSAGNEEALKARKLLAEVEERELKVAIRKGEYVPLAEVRAAWMRAIGKATEQLRARFENELPPILSGLDAVGIQSECRRAIDGVLAVLHGGDGAAKEISD
;
A
#
# COMPACT_ATOMS: atom_id res chain seq x y z
N MET A 1 -18.92 27.89 -6.56
CA MET A 1 -19.73 26.73 -6.99
C MET A 1 -20.85 26.54 -5.98
N PRO A 2 -22.13 26.51 -6.38
CA PRO A 2 -23.22 26.22 -5.45
C PRO A 2 -23.08 24.77 -4.93
N ALA A 3 -23.26 24.56 -3.63
CA ALA A 3 -23.07 23.26 -2.98
C ALA A 3 -23.88 22.12 -3.62
N ASP A 4 -25.07 22.44 -4.16
CA ASP A 4 -25.94 21.53 -4.89
C ASP A 4 -25.32 20.98 -6.20
N ALA A 5 -24.46 21.76 -6.87
CA ALA A 5 -23.76 21.30 -8.06
C ALA A 5 -22.62 20.32 -7.71
N ALA A 6 -21.93 20.53 -6.59
CA ALA A 6 -20.84 19.66 -6.14
C ALA A 6 -21.36 18.27 -5.74
N GLU A 7 -22.49 18.20 -5.03
CA GLU A 7 -23.11 16.91 -4.67
C GLU A 7 -23.55 16.11 -5.89
N LYS A 8 -24.10 16.77 -6.91
CA LYS A 8 -24.52 16.12 -8.16
C LYS A 8 -23.34 15.56 -8.94
N ILE A 9 -22.20 16.28 -8.97
CA ILE A 9 -20.96 15.81 -9.62
C ILE A 9 -20.44 14.57 -8.90
N LEU A 10 -20.33 14.61 -7.56
CA LEU A 10 -19.85 13.47 -6.77
C LEU A 10 -20.76 12.23 -6.90
N ALA A 11 -22.08 12.42 -6.98
CA ALA A 11 -23.02 11.35 -7.23
C ALA A 11 -22.88 10.73 -8.64
N ALA A 12 -22.58 11.56 -9.65
CA ALA A 12 -22.33 11.11 -11.01
C ALA A 12 -21.00 10.33 -11.10
N ASP A 13 -19.94 10.80 -10.45
CA ASP A 13 -18.64 10.13 -10.41
C ASP A 13 -18.75 8.75 -9.76
N PHE A 14 -19.49 8.64 -8.66
CA PHE A 14 -19.74 7.34 -8.03
C PHE A 14 -20.46 6.36 -8.97
N LYS A 15 -21.47 6.82 -9.72
CA LYS A 15 -22.15 5.98 -10.74
C LYS A 15 -21.18 5.52 -11.83
N ASN A 16 -20.25 6.38 -12.25
CA ASN A 16 -19.22 6.02 -13.23
C ASN A 16 -18.29 4.93 -12.69
N ILE A 17 -17.88 5.03 -11.43
CA ILE A 17 -17.05 4.02 -10.73
C ILE A 17 -17.80 2.68 -10.64
N VAL A 18 -19.09 2.70 -10.25
CA VAL A 18 -19.91 1.47 -10.17
C VAL A 18 -20.02 0.79 -11.53
N ARG A 19 -20.27 1.54 -12.62
CA ARG A 19 -20.31 1.00 -13.98
C ARG A 19 -18.97 0.36 -14.36
N LYS A 20 -17.85 0.99 -14.02
CA LYS A 20 -16.50 0.46 -14.29
C LYS A 20 -16.26 -0.90 -13.60
N VAL A 21 -16.76 -1.05 -12.36
CA VAL A 21 -16.71 -2.34 -11.64
C VAL A 21 -17.59 -3.40 -12.30
N GLN A 22 -18.81 -3.03 -12.73
CA GLN A 22 -19.71 -3.94 -13.45
C GLN A 22 -19.12 -4.41 -14.78
N GLU A 23 -18.32 -3.58 -15.45
CA GLU A 23 -17.57 -3.93 -16.65
C GLU A 23 -16.33 -4.81 -16.38
N GLY A 24 -16.06 -5.20 -15.13
CA GLY A 24 -14.94 -6.06 -14.74
C GLY A 24 -13.57 -5.38 -14.80
N LYS A 25 -13.53 -4.04 -14.91
CA LYS A 25 -12.27 -3.28 -14.98
C LYS A 25 -11.71 -3.00 -13.59
N PRO A 26 -10.38 -3.07 -13.39
CA PRO A 26 -9.77 -2.78 -12.10
C PRO A 26 -9.95 -1.32 -11.70
N LEU A 27 -10.24 -1.09 -10.42
CA LEU A 27 -10.30 0.24 -9.82
C LEU A 27 -8.90 0.77 -9.51
N THR A 28 -8.69 2.07 -9.76
CA THR A 28 -7.48 2.78 -9.34
C THR A 28 -7.49 3.03 -7.84
N VAL A 29 -6.32 3.36 -7.27
CA VAL A 29 -6.18 3.67 -5.84
C VAL A 29 -7.10 4.84 -5.42
N ALA A 30 -7.24 5.86 -6.26
CA ALA A 30 -8.11 7.00 -5.99
C ALA A 30 -9.61 6.64 -6.04
N GLU A 31 -10.01 5.77 -6.97
CA GLU A 31 -11.39 5.27 -7.08
C GLU A 31 -11.75 4.38 -5.89
N ARG A 32 -10.82 3.51 -5.44
CA ARG A 32 -11.01 2.71 -4.22
C ARG A 32 -11.15 3.59 -2.98
N ALA A 33 -10.29 4.59 -2.82
CA ALA A 33 -10.37 5.54 -1.72
C ALA A 33 -11.71 6.33 -1.72
N CYS A 34 -12.26 6.64 -2.90
CA CYS A 34 -13.57 7.29 -3.04
C CYS A 34 -14.73 6.37 -2.63
N VAL A 35 -14.67 5.08 -2.99
CA VAL A 35 -15.67 4.09 -2.56
C VAL A 35 -15.57 3.84 -1.05
N GLU A 36 -14.36 3.72 -0.52
CA GLU A 36 -14.09 3.53 0.91
C GLU A 36 -14.57 4.72 1.75
N SER A 37 -14.34 5.96 1.31
CA SER A 37 -14.80 7.15 2.05
C SER A 37 -16.33 7.25 2.09
N ARG A 38 -17.01 6.84 1.01
CA ARG A 38 -18.47 6.79 0.95
C ARG A 38 -19.04 5.64 1.77
N ALA A 39 -18.43 4.46 1.73
CA ALA A 39 -18.82 3.28 2.50
C ALA A 39 -18.60 3.49 4.02
N ALA A 40 -17.56 4.23 4.40
CA ALA A 40 -17.31 4.65 5.77
C ALA A 40 -18.30 5.73 6.28
N GLY A 41 -19.28 6.14 5.47
CA GLY A 41 -20.23 7.21 5.84
C GLY A 41 -19.56 8.58 6.02
N SER A 42 -18.33 8.75 5.54
CA SER A 42 -17.59 10.01 5.64
C SER A 42 -18.05 10.97 4.55
N THR A 43 -19.30 11.42 4.64
CA THR A 43 -19.59 12.81 4.30
C THR A 43 -18.86 13.69 5.31
N ASP A 44 -18.38 14.86 4.89
CA ASP A 44 -17.80 15.93 5.72
C ASP A 44 -18.75 16.49 6.81
N SER A 45 -19.68 15.68 7.32
CA SER A 45 -20.59 15.93 8.44
C SER A 45 -19.91 16.08 9.80
N THR A 46 -18.57 16.01 9.89
CA THR A 46 -17.84 16.27 11.14
C THR A 46 -17.42 17.73 11.34
N ALA A 47 -17.55 18.57 10.30
CA ALA A 47 -17.22 19.99 10.37
C ALA A 47 -18.39 20.82 10.95
N PHE A 48 -19.63 20.46 10.60
CA PHE A 48 -20.83 21.21 11.00
C PHE A 48 -21.94 20.26 11.46
N ALA A 49 -22.53 20.54 12.63
CA ALA A 49 -23.72 19.85 13.10
C ALA A 49 -24.98 20.62 12.66
N LYS A 50 -25.99 19.90 12.15
CA LYS A 50 -27.25 20.48 11.64
C LYS A 50 -28.21 20.85 12.76
N ASN A 51 -28.08 20.21 13.92
CA ASN A 51 -28.90 20.50 15.08
C ASN A 51 -28.14 20.26 16.40
N LEU A 52 -28.74 20.73 17.49
CA LEU A 52 -28.15 20.68 18.83
C LEU A 52 -28.00 19.24 19.37
N VAL A 53 -28.83 18.30 18.89
CA VAL A 53 -28.77 16.88 19.28
C VAL A 53 -27.56 16.21 18.64
N GLU A 54 -27.34 16.46 17.36
CA GLU A 54 -26.18 16.01 16.59
C GLU A 54 -24.88 16.60 17.15
N LEU A 55 -24.88 17.90 17.49
CA LEU A 55 -23.75 18.55 18.15
C LEU A 55 -23.41 17.88 19.49
N ALA A 56 -24.41 17.57 20.32
CA ALA A 56 -24.21 16.89 21.60
C ALA A 56 -23.67 15.47 21.42
N ALA A 57 -24.20 14.74 20.43
CA ALA A 57 -23.74 13.40 20.09
C ALA A 57 -22.27 13.41 19.61
N ILE A 58 -21.89 14.33 18.72
CA ILE A 58 -20.51 14.42 18.21
C ILE A 58 -19.53 14.86 19.29
N LEU A 59 -19.95 15.74 20.21
CA LEU A 59 -19.14 16.15 21.38
C LEU A 59 -19.14 15.10 22.51
N GLY A 60 -19.93 14.03 22.40
CA GLY A 60 -20.06 12.99 23.41
C GLY A 60 -20.62 13.49 24.75
N VAL A 61 -21.54 14.46 24.72
CA VAL A 61 -22.19 15.03 25.90
C VAL A 61 -23.70 14.95 25.79
N THR A 62 -24.42 15.07 26.91
CA THR A 62 -25.89 15.13 26.87
C THR A 62 -26.36 16.49 26.35
N ARG A 63 -27.54 16.52 25.72
CA ARG A 63 -28.20 17.77 25.28
C ARG A 63 -28.32 18.78 26.43
N ARG A 64 -28.61 18.31 27.65
CA ARG A 64 -28.71 19.15 28.86
C ARG A 64 -27.39 19.83 29.19
N THR A 65 -26.28 19.09 29.12
CA THR A 65 -24.94 19.64 29.32
C THR A 65 -24.61 20.71 28.28
N LEU A 66 -24.95 20.45 27.02
CA LEU A 66 -24.72 21.40 25.93
C LEU A 66 -25.57 22.68 26.07
N CYS A 67 -26.84 22.56 26.46
CA CYS A 67 -27.69 23.73 26.78
C CYS A 67 -27.16 24.53 27.98
N SER A 68 -26.52 23.87 28.95
CA SER A 68 -25.84 24.57 30.05
C SER A 68 -24.60 25.32 29.56
N TRP A 69 -23.83 24.75 28.64
CA TRP A 69 -22.65 25.39 28.07
C TRP A 69 -22.99 26.58 27.19
N GLN A 70 -24.13 26.56 26.50
CA GLN A 70 -24.64 27.70 25.73
C GLN A 70 -24.92 28.96 26.58
N LYS A 71 -25.18 28.79 27.88
CA LYS A 71 -25.42 29.91 28.80
C LYS A 71 -24.13 30.54 29.32
N LEU A 72 -22.97 29.92 29.06
CA LEU A 72 -21.68 30.44 29.49
C LEU A 72 -21.23 31.59 28.57
N PRO A 73 -20.52 32.59 29.11
CA PRO A 73 -20.01 33.69 28.31
C PRO A 73 -18.97 33.18 27.29
N GLY A 74 -19.15 33.55 26.02
CA GLY A 74 -18.28 33.14 24.92
C GLY A 74 -18.67 31.81 24.26
N ALA A 75 -19.85 31.26 24.55
CA ALA A 75 -20.35 30.08 23.85
C ALA A 75 -20.59 30.38 22.35
N PRO A 76 -20.15 29.50 21.44
CA PRO A 76 -20.37 29.68 20.00
C PRO A 76 -21.86 29.71 19.66
N ARG A 77 -22.24 30.63 18.77
CA ARG A 77 -23.62 30.79 18.29
C ARG A 77 -23.83 29.99 17.00
N PRO A 78 -25.07 29.61 16.67
CA PRO A 78 -25.35 29.01 15.38
C PRO A 78 -25.01 30.00 14.26
N GLN A 79 -24.50 29.46 13.15
CA GLN A 79 -24.26 30.24 11.94
C GLN A 79 -25.59 30.68 11.32
N SER A 80 -25.55 31.64 10.38
CA SER A 80 -26.74 32.20 9.72
C SER A 80 -27.62 31.16 9.01
N ASN A 81 -27.05 30.02 8.64
CA ASN A 81 -27.73 28.86 8.05
C ASN A 81 -28.32 27.88 9.08
N GLY A 82 -28.25 28.20 10.39
CA GLY A 82 -28.72 27.33 11.47
C GLY A 82 -27.80 26.16 11.83
N THR A 83 -26.62 26.06 11.21
CA THR A 83 -25.62 25.01 11.51
C THR A 83 -24.65 25.42 12.60
N TRP A 84 -24.03 24.44 13.25
CA TRP A 84 -23.12 24.63 14.37
C TRP A 84 -21.69 24.21 14.00
N SER A 85 -20.73 25.13 14.14
CA SER A 85 -19.32 24.86 13.86
C SER A 85 -18.71 23.95 14.93
N MET A 86 -18.27 22.76 14.52
CA MET A 86 -17.59 21.83 15.42
C MET A 86 -16.23 22.35 15.88
N ALA A 87 -15.55 23.14 15.04
CA ALA A 87 -14.25 23.72 15.37
C ALA A 87 -14.35 24.73 16.53
N GLU A 88 -15.33 25.63 16.47
CA GLU A 88 -15.57 26.64 17.51
C GLU A 88 -16.00 25.99 18.83
N TRP A 89 -16.85 24.96 18.76
CA TRP A 89 -17.27 24.23 19.96
C TRP A 89 -16.14 23.41 20.59
N ARG A 90 -15.26 22.80 19.79
CA ARG A 90 -14.07 22.10 20.30
C ARG A 90 -13.07 23.06 20.92
N GLU A 91 -12.86 24.24 20.33
CA GLU A 91 -12.04 25.31 20.90
C GLU A 91 -12.62 25.77 22.23
N PHE A 92 -13.90 26.16 22.25
CA PHE A 92 -14.59 26.62 23.45
C PHE A 92 -14.49 25.61 24.61
N VAL A 93 -14.71 24.33 24.32
CA VAL A 93 -14.60 23.24 25.30
C VAL A 93 -13.18 23.10 25.85
N ARG A 94 -12.16 23.20 24.98
CA ARG A 94 -10.75 23.11 25.36
C ARG A 94 -10.30 24.33 26.18
N THR A 95 -10.62 25.55 25.75
CA THR A 95 -10.26 26.78 26.46
C THR A 95 -10.90 26.85 27.85
N ARG A 96 -12.11 26.30 28.01
CA ARG A 96 -12.86 26.31 29.28
C ARG A 96 -12.64 25.05 30.14
N GLY A 97 -11.86 24.07 29.67
CA GLY A 97 -11.60 22.81 30.38
C GLY A 97 -12.85 21.96 30.62
N LEU A 98 -13.85 22.05 29.73
CA LEU A 98 -15.11 21.34 29.89
C LEU A 98 -14.94 19.85 29.54
N LYS A 99 -15.56 18.96 30.33
CA LYS A 99 -15.50 17.50 30.11
C LYS A 99 -16.43 17.09 28.95
N ALA A 100 -16.02 17.38 27.72
CA ALA A 100 -16.58 16.68 26.56
C ALA A 100 -15.86 15.34 26.43
N ARG A 101 -16.61 14.26 26.26
CA ARG A 101 -16.06 13.01 25.74
C ARG A 101 -15.93 13.19 24.24
N VAL A 102 -15.02 14.08 23.79
CA VAL A 102 -14.63 14.13 22.39
C VAL A 102 -14.04 12.76 22.11
N THR A 103 -14.87 11.85 21.63
CA THR A 103 -14.48 10.48 21.35
C THR A 103 -13.59 10.51 20.13
N SER A 104 -12.30 10.73 20.39
CA SER A 104 -11.20 10.16 19.61
C SER A 104 -11.38 8.64 19.39
N ALA A 105 -12.26 7.96 20.15
CA ALA A 105 -12.54 6.54 20.08
C ALA A 105 -12.78 6.01 18.65
N GLY A 106 -13.51 6.73 17.79
CA GLY A 106 -13.69 6.31 16.39
C GLY A 106 -12.41 6.40 15.55
N ASN A 107 -11.52 7.34 15.88
CA ASN A 107 -10.23 7.49 15.23
C ASN A 107 -9.20 6.49 15.78
N GLU A 108 -9.21 6.22 17.09
CA GLU A 108 -8.36 5.20 17.71
C GLU A 108 -8.69 3.78 17.25
N GLU A 109 -9.97 3.42 17.16
CA GLU A 109 -10.38 2.12 16.64
C GLU A 109 -10.04 1.99 15.15
N ALA A 110 -10.24 3.03 14.35
CA ALA A 110 -9.84 3.04 12.95
C ALA A 110 -8.31 2.95 12.76
N LEU A 111 -7.53 3.64 13.58
CA LEU A 111 -6.06 3.57 13.57
C LEU A 111 -5.56 2.20 14.04
N LYS A 112 -6.18 1.61 15.06
CA LYS A 112 -5.88 0.24 15.52
C LYS A 112 -6.22 -0.78 14.44
N ALA A 113 -7.38 -0.65 13.77
CA ALA A 113 -7.77 -1.53 12.67
C ALA A 113 -6.80 -1.43 11.49
N ARG A 114 -6.37 -0.22 11.10
CA ARG A 114 -5.35 -0.01 10.05
C ARG A 114 -4.00 -0.62 10.42
N LYS A 115 -3.56 -0.44 11.67
CA LYS A 115 -2.33 -1.05 12.17
C LYS A 115 -2.43 -2.58 12.12
N LEU A 116 -3.55 -3.14 12.54
CA LEU A 116 -3.79 -4.58 12.53
C LEU A 116 -3.75 -5.15 11.11
N LEU A 117 -4.35 -4.47 10.13
CA LEU A 117 -4.31 -4.87 8.73
C LEU A 117 -2.89 -4.87 8.16
N ALA A 118 -2.12 -3.81 8.40
CA ALA A 118 -0.72 -3.75 7.97
C ALA A 118 0.12 -4.86 8.62
N GLU A 119 -0.14 -5.15 9.89
CA GLU A 119 0.49 -6.24 10.63
C GLU A 119 0.12 -7.64 10.14
N VAL A 120 -1.09 -7.83 9.60
CA VAL A 120 -1.52 -9.08 8.95
C VAL A 120 -0.82 -9.24 7.61
N GLU A 121 -0.80 -8.18 6.79
CA GLU A 121 -0.14 -8.19 5.47
C GLU A 121 1.36 -8.50 5.59
N GLU A 122 2.06 -7.90 6.57
CA GLU A 122 3.47 -8.21 6.83
C GLU A 122 3.68 -9.69 7.24
N ARG A 123 2.77 -10.24 8.03
CA ARG A 123 2.82 -11.65 8.45
C ARG A 123 2.53 -12.58 7.27
N GLU A 124 1.59 -12.24 6.40
CA GLU A 124 1.28 -13.00 5.19
C GLU A 124 2.48 -13.05 4.24
N LEU A 125 3.15 -11.92 4.00
CA LEU A 125 4.38 -11.87 3.19
C LEU A 125 5.49 -12.75 3.79
N LYS A 126 5.69 -12.69 5.12
CA LYS A 126 6.68 -13.55 5.79
C LYS A 126 6.34 -15.03 5.70
N VAL A 127 5.06 -15.38 5.81
CA VAL A 127 4.60 -16.77 5.63
C VAL A 127 4.80 -17.23 4.20
N ALA A 128 4.50 -16.39 3.21
CA ALA A 128 4.64 -16.73 1.80
C ALA A 128 6.13 -16.88 1.39
N ILE A 129 7.03 -16.06 1.94
CA ILE A 129 8.49 -16.28 1.82
C ILE A 129 8.89 -17.63 2.41
N ARG A 130 8.43 -17.97 3.62
CA ARG A 130 8.75 -19.27 4.26
C ARG A 130 8.20 -20.47 3.49
N LYS A 131 7.09 -20.30 2.77
CA LYS A 131 6.52 -21.30 1.89
C LYS A 131 7.25 -21.41 0.54
N GLY A 132 8.23 -20.55 0.27
CA GLY A 132 8.95 -20.52 -1.00
C GLY A 132 8.17 -19.90 -2.16
N GLU A 133 7.04 -19.23 -1.89
CA GLU A 133 6.23 -18.58 -2.92
C GLU A 133 6.83 -17.24 -3.37
N TYR A 134 7.68 -16.63 -2.53
CA TYR A 134 8.34 -15.35 -2.80
C TYR A 134 9.81 -15.39 -2.42
N VAL A 135 10.66 -14.79 -3.28
CA VAL A 135 12.09 -14.61 -3.03
C VAL A 135 12.42 -13.12 -3.03
N PRO A 136 13.19 -12.61 -2.06
CA PRO A 136 13.64 -11.23 -2.05
C PRO A 136 14.45 -10.88 -3.31
N LEU A 137 14.14 -9.75 -3.93
CA LEU A 137 14.86 -9.29 -5.14
C LEU A 137 16.37 -9.09 -4.92
N ALA A 138 16.78 -8.78 -3.69
CA ALA A 138 18.19 -8.65 -3.32
C ALA A 138 18.93 -9.99 -3.43
N GLU A 139 18.30 -11.08 -2.98
CA GLU A 139 18.85 -12.44 -3.06
C GLU A 139 18.91 -12.91 -4.51
N VAL A 140 17.84 -12.67 -5.29
CA VAL A 140 17.83 -12.97 -6.74
C VAL A 140 18.96 -12.24 -7.45
N ARG A 141 19.14 -10.94 -7.18
CA ARG A 141 20.24 -10.16 -7.76
C ARG A 141 21.61 -10.69 -7.37
N ALA A 142 21.82 -11.03 -6.10
CA ALA A 142 23.09 -11.57 -5.62
C ALA A 142 23.42 -12.93 -6.27
N ALA A 143 22.45 -13.84 -6.31
CA ALA A 143 22.59 -15.15 -6.94
C ALA A 143 22.87 -15.01 -8.46
N TRP A 144 22.12 -14.14 -9.13
CA TRP A 144 22.28 -13.87 -10.56
C TRP A 144 23.65 -13.26 -10.89
N MET A 145 24.09 -12.25 -10.15
CA MET A 145 25.41 -11.63 -10.34
C MET A 145 26.54 -12.64 -10.11
N ARG A 146 26.41 -13.52 -9.10
CA ARG A 146 27.39 -14.59 -8.86
C ARG A 146 27.43 -15.60 -10.02
N ALA A 147 26.27 -16.04 -10.50
CA ALA A 147 26.17 -16.99 -11.61
C ALA A 147 26.75 -16.40 -12.91
N ILE A 148 26.38 -15.17 -13.26
CA ILE A 148 26.93 -14.48 -14.43
C ILE A 148 28.44 -14.23 -14.29
N GLY A 149 28.90 -13.81 -13.11
CA GLY A 149 30.32 -13.56 -12.86
C GLY A 149 31.15 -14.82 -13.13
N LYS A 150 30.74 -15.96 -12.56
CA LYS A 150 31.39 -17.26 -12.76
C LYS A 150 31.36 -17.69 -14.23
N ALA A 151 30.21 -17.54 -14.91
CA ALA A 151 30.10 -17.88 -16.32
C ALA A 151 30.98 -17.00 -17.21
N THR A 152 31.07 -15.69 -16.91
CA THR A 152 31.90 -14.73 -17.65
C THR A 152 33.39 -15.06 -17.49
N GLU A 153 33.84 -15.36 -16.28
CA GLU A 153 35.21 -15.78 -16.02
C GLU A 153 35.55 -17.06 -16.78
N GLN A 154 34.65 -18.03 -16.77
CA GLN A 154 34.85 -19.30 -17.44
C GLN A 154 34.85 -19.17 -18.98
N LEU A 155 34.00 -18.30 -19.53
CA LEU A 155 34.02 -17.93 -20.95
C LEU A 155 35.38 -17.37 -21.34
N ARG A 156 35.88 -16.39 -20.60
CA ARG A 156 37.20 -15.79 -20.88
C ARG A 156 38.31 -16.82 -20.78
N ALA A 157 38.32 -17.64 -19.73
CA ALA A 157 39.33 -18.68 -19.56
C ALA A 157 39.34 -19.68 -20.75
N ARG A 158 38.17 -20.21 -21.13
CA ARG A 158 38.08 -21.21 -22.20
C ARG A 158 38.37 -20.62 -23.59
N PHE A 159 37.81 -19.46 -23.91
CA PHE A 159 37.90 -18.89 -25.25
C PHE A 159 39.17 -18.07 -25.50
N GLU A 160 39.70 -17.39 -24.50
CA GLU A 160 40.87 -16.52 -24.67
C GLU A 160 42.18 -17.26 -24.35
N ASN A 161 42.17 -18.24 -23.44
CA ASN A 161 43.41 -18.90 -23.00
C ASN A 161 43.56 -20.35 -23.47
N GLU A 162 42.49 -21.14 -23.48
CA GLU A 162 42.59 -22.59 -23.74
C GLU A 162 42.32 -22.96 -25.22
N LEU A 163 41.29 -22.37 -25.83
CA LEU A 163 40.90 -22.68 -27.21
C LEU A 163 41.94 -22.25 -28.26
N PRO A 164 42.55 -21.05 -28.23
CA PRO A 164 43.42 -20.59 -29.30
C PRO A 164 44.55 -21.55 -29.69
N PRO A 165 45.32 -22.16 -28.76
CA PRO A 165 46.35 -23.13 -29.14
C PRO A 165 45.77 -24.45 -29.66
N ILE A 166 44.59 -24.89 -29.20
CA ILE A 166 43.92 -26.13 -29.63
C ILE A 166 43.39 -26.00 -31.06
N LEU A 167 42.87 -24.82 -31.41
CA LEU A 167 42.29 -24.56 -32.73
C LEU A 167 43.34 -24.40 -33.82
N SER A 168 44.60 -24.14 -33.46
CA SER A 168 45.70 -23.94 -34.41
C SER A 168 45.99 -25.20 -35.21
N GLY A 169 45.73 -25.16 -36.52
CA GLY A 169 45.99 -26.26 -37.45
C GLY A 169 44.82 -27.23 -37.64
N LEU A 170 43.68 -27.00 -36.99
CA LEU A 170 42.44 -27.74 -37.26
C LEU A 170 41.76 -27.22 -38.54
N ASP A 171 41.03 -28.11 -39.20
CA ASP A 171 40.13 -27.74 -40.29
C ASP A 171 38.82 -27.16 -39.75
N ALA A 172 37.97 -26.65 -40.64
CA ALA A 172 36.73 -25.98 -40.24
C ALA A 172 35.80 -26.88 -39.39
N VAL A 173 35.79 -28.20 -39.65
CA VAL A 173 34.98 -29.17 -38.91
C VAL A 173 35.55 -29.40 -37.51
N GLY A 174 36.87 -29.56 -37.40
CA GLY A 174 37.56 -29.66 -36.12
C GLY A 174 37.35 -28.42 -35.24
N ILE A 175 37.49 -27.22 -35.81
CA ILE A 175 37.24 -25.96 -35.10
C ILE A 175 35.81 -25.90 -34.57
N GLN A 176 34.82 -26.28 -35.38
CA GLN A 176 33.43 -26.25 -34.97
C GLN A 176 33.15 -27.23 -33.81
N SER A 177 33.73 -28.42 -33.85
CA SER A 177 33.60 -29.43 -32.79
C SER A 177 34.14 -28.91 -31.46
N GLU A 178 35.32 -28.30 -31.49
CA GLU A 178 35.99 -27.78 -30.31
C GLU A 178 35.28 -26.57 -29.69
N CYS A 179 34.80 -25.64 -30.52
CA CYS A 179 33.98 -24.53 -30.06
C CYS A 179 32.67 -25.02 -29.44
N ARG A 180 32.01 -26.03 -30.01
CA ARG A 180 30.78 -26.61 -29.44
C ARG A 180 31.04 -27.20 -28.05
N ARG A 181 32.12 -27.97 -27.91
CA ARG A 181 32.54 -28.56 -26.63
C ARG A 181 32.80 -27.49 -25.55
N ALA A 182 33.45 -26.40 -25.93
CA ALA A 182 33.69 -25.27 -25.01
C ALA A 182 32.38 -24.56 -24.59
N ILE A 183 31.46 -24.35 -25.53
CA ILE A 183 30.14 -23.77 -25.25
C ILE A 183 29.35 -24.65 -24.28
N ASP A 184 29.27 -25.95 -24.54
CA ASP A 184 28.52 -26.90 -23.70
C ASP A 184 29.07 -26.94 -22.27
N GLY A 185 30.39 -26.80 -22.09
CA GLY A 185 31.02 -26.70 -20.77
C GLY A 185 30.61 -25.45 -19.99
N VAL A 186 30.49 -24.30 -20.66
CA VAL A 186 30.02 -23.05 -20.04
C VAL A 186 28.52 -23.13 -19.71
N LEU A 187 27.71 -23.69 -20.62
CA LEU A 187 26.27 -23.87 -20.41
C LEU A 187 25.97 -24.80 -19.25
N ALA A 188 26.79 -25.84 -19.04
CA ALA A 188 26.65 -26.73 -17.89
C ALA A 188 26.80 -26.00 -16.55
N VAL A 189 27.63 -24.96 -16.47
CA VAL A 189 27.79 -24.15 -15.24
C VAL A 189 26.63 -23.19 -15.02
N LEU A 190 26.03 -22.67 -16.09
CA LEU A 190 24.81 -21.86 -16.02
C LEU A 190 23.59 -22.69 -15.60
N HIS A 191 23.50 -23.95 -16.05
CA HIS A 191 22.40 -24.86 -15.71
C HIS A 191 22.60 -25.54 -14.36
N GLY A 192 23.84 -25.87 -14.00
CA GLY A 192 24.20 -26.54 -12.75
C GLY A 192 24.28 -25.61 -11.55
N GLY A 193 23.34 -24.67 -11.40
CA GLY A 193 23.25 -23.72 -10.28
C GLY A 193 23.23 -24.45 -8.93
N ASP A 194 24.40 -24.78 -8.40
CA ASP A 194 24.64 -25.53 -7.16
C ASP A 194 24.42 -24.62 -5.94
N GLY A 195 23.18 -24.16 -5.76
CA GLY A 195 22.81 -23.28 -4.66
C GLY A 195 21.36 -23.35 -4.17
N ALA A 196 20.49 -24.20 -4.75
CA ALA A 196 19.08 -24.26 -4.36
C ALA A 196 18.62 -25.62 -3.80
N ALA A 197 19.45 -26.68 -3.86
CA ALA A 197 19.02 -28.04 -3.50
C ALA A 197 19.60 -28.58 -2.17
N LYS A 198 20.44 -27.82 -1.45
CA LYS A 198 21.13 -28.31 -0.25
C LYS A 198 20.70 -27.73 1.11
N GLU A 199 19.74 -26.81 1.17
CA GLU A 199 19.32 -26.19 2.45
C GLU A 199 17.90 -26.55 2.92
N ILE A 200 17.26 -27.62 2.40
CA ILE A 200 15.95 -28.09 2.90
C ILE A 200 16.06 -29.46 3.60
N SER A 201 17.21 -29.74 4.20
CA SER A 201 17.38 -30.90 5.08
C SER A 201 18.30 -30.54 6.24
N ASP A 202 17.77 -29.73 7.16
CA ASP A 202 18.02 -29.84 8.61
C ASP A 202 16.97 -29.04 9.39
#